data_AF-A0A6M4MEW2-F1
#
_entry.id   AF-A0A6M4MEW2-F1
#
_cell.length_a   1.000
_cell.length_b   1.000
_cell.length_c   1.000
_cell.angle_alpha   90.00
_cell.angle_beta   90.00
_cell.angle_gamma   90.00
#
_symmetry.space_group_name_H-M   'P 1'
#
loop_
_entity.id
_entity.type
_entity.pdbx_description
1 polymer ?
#
loop_
_entity_poly.entity_id
_entity_poly.type
_entity_poly.pdbx_seq_one_letter_code
_entity_poly.pdbx_strand_id
1 'polypeptide(L)'
;MFKYMLIAMGVLLFAGCSSTSDWNGMSENEISAWQLAGFEARDAQQWKEENFTVLEAEAWSSGSFSTQEATQWRDEGFAAVEATRWQQLSIPLEDAQEWKARQFTPDQAHDWITAGFTLQEAEEGRAKGLEPTN
;
A
#
# COMPACT_ATOMS: atom_id res chain seq x y z
N MET A 1 -46.94 -52.88 7.83
CA MET A 1 -47.38 -51.78 6.93
C MET A 1 -46.50 -50.58 7.22
N PHE A 2 -45.59 -50.28 6.31
CA PHE A 2 -44.69 -49.12 6.36
C PHE A 2 -45.49 -47.82 6.30
N LYS A 3 -45.24 -46.87 7.22
CA LYS A 3 -45.72 -45.50 7.05
C LYS A 3 -44.88 -44.50 7.87
N TYR A 4 -43.93 -43.87 7.17
CA TYR A 4 -43.27 -42.56 7.43
C TYR A 4 -42.45 -42.45 8.73
N MET A 5 -41.11 -42.46 8.72
CA MET A 5 -40.18 -41.47 8.13
C MET A 5 -40.58 -40.02 8.43
N LEU A 6 -39.87 -39.38 9.37
CA LEU A 6 -39.24 -38.07 9.21
C LEU A 6 -38.51 -37.69 10.50
N ILE A 7 -37.17 -37.74 10.43
CA ILE A 7 -36.24 -37.22 11.43
C ILE A 7 -36.35 -35.70 11.38
N ALA A 8 -36.72 -35.08 12.50
CA ALA A 8 -36.79 -33.64 12.64
C ALA A 8 -35.36 -33.06 12.56
N MET A 9 -35.08 -32.48 11.39
CA MET A 9 -33.91 -31.70 11.07
C MET A 9 -33.98 -30.41 11.90
N GLY A 10 -33.20 -30.35 12.98
CA GLY A 10 -33.15 -29.22 13.90
C GLY A 10 -31.74 -28.69 14.07
N VAL A 11 -31.02 -28.45 12.96
CA VAL A 11 -29.82 -27.62 12.99
C VAL A 11 -30.23 -26.24 12.50
N LEU A 12 -30.59 -25.38 13.46
CA LEU A 12 -30.64 -23.93 13.25
C LEU A 12 -29.22 -23.47 12.93
N LEU A 13 -28.89 -23.39 11.64
CA LEU A 13 -27.74 -22.66 11.18
C LEU A 13 -28.06 -21.17 11.35
N PHE A 14 -27.30 -20.53 12.24
CA PHE A 14 -27.26 -19.08 12.38
C PHE A 14 -26.97 -18.46 11.01
N ALA A 15 -27.97 -17.85 10.39
CA ALA A 15 -27.73 -16.81 9.41
C ALA A 15 -27.25 -15.56 10.17
N GLY A 16 -26.00 -15.59 10.61
CA GLY A 16 -25.29 -14.35 10.88
C GLY A 16 -25.20 -13.63 9.53
N CYS A 17 -25.89 -12.51 9.38
CA CYS A 17 -25.63 -11.60 8.27
C CYS A 17 -24.15 -11.20 8.38
N SER A 18 -23.28 -11.82 7.58
CA SER A 18 -22.04 -11.15 7.20
C SER A 18 -22.49 -9.92 6.44
N SER A 19 -22.17 -8.73 6.95
CA SER A 19 -22.11 -7.55 6.11
C SER A 19 -21.00 -7.82 5.08
N THR A 20 -21.36 -8.53 4.03
CA THR A 20 -20.47 -8.86 2.92
C THR A 20 -20.05 -7.52 2.33
N SER A 21 -18.75 -7.25 2.33
CA SER A 21 -18.20 -6.12 1.60
C SER A 21 -18.55 -6.31 0.13
N ASP A 22 -19.52 -5.55 -0.35
CA ASP A 22 -20.05 -5.68 -1.71
C ASP A 22 -19.40 -4.66 -2.64
N TRP A 23 -19.44 -4.95 -3.94
CA TRP A 23 -19.00 -4.08 -5.03
C TRP A 23 -19.93 -2.87 -5.27
N ASN A 24 -20.61 -2.40 -4.23
CA ASN A 24 -21.66 -1.39 -4.33
C ASN A 24 -21.12 -0.09 -4.95
N GLY A 25 -21.88 0.52 -5.85
CA GLY A 25 -21.50 1.76 -6.52
C GLY A 25 -20.33 1.63 -7.52
N MET A 26 -19.93 0.41 -7.91
CA MET A 26 -19.00 0.16 -9.00
C MET A 26 -19.73 -0.43 -10.22
N SER A 27 -19.34 -0.02 -11.42
CA SER A 27 -19.78 -0.65 -12.67
C SER A 27 -19.16 -2.03 -12.86
N GLU A 28 -19.78 -2.87 -13.68
CA GLU A 28 -19.27 -4.21 -14.01
C GLU A 28 -17.82 -4.19 -14.55
N ASN A 29 -17.48 -3.16 -15.33
CA ASN A 29 -16.13 -2.96 -15.84
C ASN A 29 -15.13 -2.60 -14.73
N GLU A 30 -15.50 -1.70 -13.81
CA GLU A 30 -14.66 -1.39 -12.65
C GLU A 30 -14.43 -2.63 -11.79
N ILE A 31 -15.49 -3.38 -11.49
CA ILE A 31 -15.43 -4.62 -10.70
C ILE A 31 -14.46 -5.61 -11.34
N SER A 32 -14.62 -5.84 -12.65
CA SER A 32 -13.76 -6.74 -13.40
C SER A 32 -12.30 -6.30 -13.37
N ALA A 33 -12.03 -5.00 -13.46
CA ALA A 33 -10.68 -4.46 -13.39
C ALA A 33 -10.05 -4.68 -12.00
N TRP A 34 -10.77 -4.39 -10.92
CA TRP A 34 -10.31 -4.63 -9.55
C TRP A 34 -10.05 -6.12 -9.28
N GLN A 35 -10.94 -7.00 -9.73
CA GLN A 35 -10.78 -8.44 -9.61
C GLN A 35 -9.57 -8.96 -10.39
N LEU A 36 -9.36 -8.47 -11.61
CA LEU A 36 -8.19 -8.83 -12.43
C LEU A 36 -6.87 -8.36 -11.80
N ALA A 37 -6.89 -7.23 -11.11
CA ALA A 37 -5.76 -6.74 -10.30
C ALA A 37 -5.62 -7.48 -8.96
N GLY A 38 -6.47 -8.47 -8.68
CA GLY A 38 -6.37 -9.33 -7.49
C GLY A 38 -6.98 -8.76 -6.21
N PHE A 39 -7.74 -7.67 -6.30
CA PHE A 39 -8.39 -7.07 -5.13
C PHE A 39 -9.72 -7.75 -4.79
N GLU A 40 -9.94 -7.97 -3.51
CA GLU A 40 -11.27 -8.30 -2.99
C GLU A 40 -12.14 -7.05 -2.88
N ALA A 41 -13.46 -7.23 -2.84
CA ALA A 41 -14.42 -6.13 -2.81
C ALA A 41 -14.15 -5.11 -1.71
N ARG A 42 -13.78 -5.57 -0.50
CA ARG A 42 -13.47 -4.70 0.64
C ARG A 42 -12.28 -3.79 0.37
N ASP A 43 -11.21 -4.34 -0.21
CA ASP A 43 -9.98 -3.59 -0.43
C ASP A 43 -10.15 -2.64 -1.60
N ALA A 44 -10.77 -3.11 -2.70
CA ALA A 44 -11.12 -2.26 -3.83
C ALA A 44 -11.96 -1.04 -3.43
N GLN A 45 -12.91 -1.20 -2.49
CA GLN A 45 -13.69 -0.08 -1.96
C GLN A 45 -12.80 0.93 -1.23
N GLN A 46 -11.92 0.47 -0.34
CA GLN A 46 -11.02 1.36 0.40
C GLN A 46 -10.10 2.16 -0.54
N TRP A 47 -9.50 1.50 -1.54
CA TRP A 47 -8.68 2.18 -2.54
C TRP A 47 -9.49 3.19 -3.38
N LYS A 48 -10.71 2.82 -3.78
CA LYS A 48 -11.61 3.71 -4.54
C LYS A 48 -12.06 4.92 -3.72
N GLU A 49 -12.38 4.75 -2.44
CA GLU A 49 -12.76 5.83 -1.52
C GLU A 49 -11.65 6.87 -1.36
N GLU A 50 -10.39 6.41 -1.36
CA GLU A 50 -9.18 7.24 -1.36
C GLU A 50 -8.81 7.79 -2.75
N ASN A 51 -9.70 7.63 -3.74
CA ASN A 51 -9.58 8.07 -5.13
C ASN A 51 -8.39 7.47 -5.90
N PHE A 52 -7.93 6.28 -5.54
CA PHE A 52 -6.96 5.55 -6.35
C PHE A 52 -7.64 4.87 -7.52
N THR A 53 -6.97 4.93 -8.67
CA THR A 53 -7.27 4.04 -9.79
C THR A 53 -6.82 2.61 -9.48
N VAL A 54 -7.37 1.63 -10.21
CA VAL A 54 -6.97 0.22 -10.09
C VAL A 54 -5.46 0.04 -10.24
N LEU A 55 -4.85 0.74 -11.22
CA LEU A 55 -3.41 0.65 -11.51
C LEU A 55 -2.57 1.26 -10.39
N GLU A 56 -2.98 2.38 -9.81
CA GLU A 56 -2.25 2.97 -8.68
C GLU A 56 -2.37 2.08 -7.45
N ALA A 57 -3.57 1.59 -7.13
CA ALA A 57 -3.79 0.68 -6.02
C ALA A 57 -2.96 -0.59 -6.15
N GLU A 58 -2.89 -1.18 -7.35
CA GLU A 58 -2.01 -2.32 -7.64
C GLU A 58 -0.54 -1.99 -7.35
N ALA A 59 -0.07 -0.84 -7.82
CA ALA A 59 1.32 -0.40 -7.60
C ALA A 59 1.62 -0.22 -6.10
N TRP A 60 0.76 0.46 -5.34
CA TRP A 60 0.95 0.67 -3.91
C TRP A 60 0.80 -0.62 -3.11
N SER A 61 -0.19 -1.46 -3.43
CA SER A 61 -0.41 -2.74 -2.78
C SER A 61 0.75 -3.71 -3.04
N SER A 62 1.35 -3.69 -4.24
CA SER A 62 2.57 -4.48 -4.55
C SER A 62 3.77 -4.07 -3.69
N GLY A 63 3.84 -2.79 -3.30
CA GLY A 63 4.79 -2.26 -2.33
C GLY A 63 4.43 -2.56 -0.87
N SER A 64 3.40 -3.38 -0.61
CA SER A 64 2.89 -3.69 0.73
C SER A 64 2.40 -2.46 1.53
N PHE A 65 1.99 -1.39 0.84
CA PHE A 65 1.37 -0.24 1.47
C PHE A 65 -0.11 -0.50 1.74
N SER A 66 -0.57 -0.08 2.92
CA SER A 66 -2.00 0.12 3.17
C SER A 66 -2.50 1.33 2.37
N THR A 67 -3.83 1.44 2.20
CA THR A 67 -4.46 2.61 1.57
C THR A 67 -4.08 3.91 2.27
N GLN A 68 -4.05 3.91 3.61
CA GLN A 68 -3.69 5.08 4.41
C GLN A 68 -2.23 5.50 4.18
N GLU A 69 -1.29 4.56 4.21
CA GLU A 69 0.12 4.88 3.96
C GLU A 69 0.30 5.34 2.51
N ALA A 70 -0.31 4.67 1.54
CA ALA A 70 -0.27 5.07 0.15
C ALA A 70 -0.79 6.50 -0.06
N THR A 71 -1.90 6.88 0.59
CA THR A 71 -2.40 8.26 0.59
C THR A 71 -1.35 9.23 1.14
N GLN A 72 -0.73 8.93 2.29
CA GLN A 72 0.31 9.79 2.87
C GLN A 72 1.50 9.99 1.93
N TRP A 73 2.05 8.90 1.38
CA TRP A 73 3.19 8.99 0.46
C TRP A 73 2.83 9.70 -0.85
N ARG A 74 1.65 9.41 -1.42
CA ARG A 74 1.14 10.09 -2.63
C ARG A 74 0.97 11.58 -2.40
N ASP A 75 0.39 11.98 -1.28
CA ASP A 75 0.12 13.38 -0.95
C ASP A 75 1.43 14.17 -0.75
N GLU A 76 2.49 13.51 -0.30
CA GLU A 76 3.86 14.05 -0.26
C GLU A 76 4.59 13.99 -1.63
N GLY A 77 3.90 13.60 -2.70
CA GLY A 77 4.40 13.61 -4.06
C GLY A 77 5.34 12.45 -4.40
N PHE A 78 5.25 11.33 -3.69
CA PHE A 78 5.96 10.09 -4.03
C PHE A 78 5.12 9.20 -4.94
N ALA A 79 5.79 8.60 -5.92
CA ALA A 79 5.21 7.49 -6.67
C ALA A 79 5.36 6.18 -5.88
N ALA A 80 4.45 5.22 -6.08
CA ALA A 80 4.46 3.93 -5.39
C ALA A 80 5.83 3.21 -5.44
N VAL A 81 6.45 3.17 -6.62
CA VAL A 81 7.77 2.53 -6.82
C VAL A 81 8.87 3.24 -6.02
N GLU A 82 8.84 4.57 -5.97
CA GLU A 82 9.80 5.37 -5.22
C GLU A 82 9.61 5.16 -3.72
N ALA A 83 8.36 5.28 -3.23
CA ALA A 83 8.00 5.03 -1.84
C ALA A 83 8.41 3.62 -1.37
N THR A 84 8.19 2.62 -2.23
CA THR A 84 8.63 1.23 -1.98
C THR A 84 10.13 1.17 -1.76
N ARG A 85 10.93 1.91 -2.54
CA ARG A 85 12.40 1.91 -2.36
C ARG A 85 12.80 2.53 -1.02
N TRP A 86 12.20 3.66 -0.63
CA TRP A 86 12.44 4.27 0.68
C TRP A 86 12.06 3.33 1.83
N GLN A 87 10.91 2.67 1.75
CA GLN A 87 10.43 1.70 2.74
C GLN A 87 11.35 0.46 2.84
N GLN A 88 11.81 -0.08 1.70
CA GLN A 88 12.75 -1.21 1.67
C GLN A 88 14.09 -0.88 2.35
N LEU A 89 14.52 0.38 2.26
CA LEU A 89 15.72 0.89 2.93
C LEU A 89 15.45 1.31 4.39
N SER A 90 14.25 1.04 4.90
CA SER A 90 13.78 1.39 6.25
C SER A 90 13.87 2.90 6.55
N ILE A 91 13.73 3.74 5.53
CA ILE A 91 13.72 5.19 5.67
C ILE A 91 12.25 5.65 5.75
N PRO A 92 11.82 6.28 6.85
CA PRO A 92 10.44 6.73 7.03
C PRO A 92 10.09 7.88 6.08
N LEU A 93 8.79 8.12 5.88
CA LEU A 93 8.28 9.17 4.98
C LEU A 93 8.86 10.57 5.29
N GLU A 94 8.96 10.94 6.56
CA GLU A 94 9.49 12.23 7.00
C GLU A 94 10.94 12.43 6.52
N ASP A 95 11.81 11.44 6.76
CA ASP A 95 13.18 11.47 6.25
C ASP A 95 13.17 11.45 4.72
N ALA A 96 12.43 10.54 4.08
CA ALA A 96 12.36 10.45 2.62
C ALA A 96 12.01 11.81 1.98
N GLN A 97 11.08 12.55 2.57
CA GLN A 97 10.70 13.90 2.14
C GLN A 97 11.88 14.87 2.24
N GLU A 98 12.57 14.90 3.38
CA GLU A 98 13.72 15.79 3.59
C GLU A 98 14.90 15.49 2.65
N TRP A 99 15.21 14.21 2.46
CA TRP A 99 16.31 13.76 1.59
C TRP A 99 15.97 14.00 0.11
N LYS A 100 14.73 13.70 -0.31
CA LYS A 100 14.24 13.99 -1.67
C LYS A 100 14.22 15.49 -1.98
N ALA A 101 13.82 16.33 -1.03
CA ALA A 101 13.84 17.79 -1.20
C ALA A 101 15.24 18.33 -1.53
N ARG A 102 16.28 17.61 -1.10
CA ARG A 102 17.69 17.90 -1.38
C ARG A 102 18.25 17.08 -2.54
N GLN A 103 17.37 16.49 -3.34
CA GLN A 103 17.69 15.74 -4.55
C GLN A 103 18.56 14.50 -4.29
N PHE A 104 18.45 13.89 -3.11
CA PHE A 104 19.01 12.57 -2.88
C PHE A 104 18.03 11.50 -3.32
N THR A 105 18.56 10.48 -3.99
CA THR A 105 17.82 9.23 -4.24
C THR A 105 17.75 8.40 -2.95
N PRO A 106 16.80 7.46 -2.83
CA PRO A 106 16.72 6.55 -1.69
C PRO A 106 18.05 5.86 -1.37
N ASP A 107 18.76 5.40 -2.41
CA ASP A 107 20.03 4.68 -2.26
C ASP A 107 21.12 5.58 -1.71
N GLN A 108 21.27 6.79 -2.25
CA GLN A 108 22.24 7.74 -1.72
C GLN A 108 21.93 8.12 -0.28
N ALA A 109 20.66 8.39 0.05
CA ALA A 109 20.25 8.69 1.41
C ALA A 109 20.60 7.55 2.37
N HIS A 110 20.28 6.31 1.98
CA HIS A 110 20.66 5.13 2.75
C HIS A 110 22.17 5.02 2.96
N ASP A 111 23.00 5.26 1.95
CA ASP A 111 24.46 5.17 2.08
C ASP A 111 24.99 6.21 3.09
N TRP A 112 24.48 7.44 3.06
CA TRP A 112 24.86 8.46 4.04
C TRP A 112 24.36 8.17 5.45
N ILE A 113 23.10 7.73 5.58
CA ILE A 113 22.48 7.38 6.87
C ILE A 113 23.22 6.20 7.52
N THR A 114 23.52 5.16 6.75
CA THR A 114 24.21 3.96 7.26
C THR A 114 25.67 4.23 7.62
N ALA A 115 26.31 5.19 6.93
CA ALA A 115 27.62 5.71 7.31
C ALA A 115 27.59 6.67 8.53
N GLY A 116 26.40 6.95 9.09
CA GLY A 116 26.23 7.73 10.32
C GLY A 116 26.25 9.24 10.12
N PHE A 117 26.07 9.71 8.88
CA PHE A 117 26.02 11.13 8.57
C PHE A 117 24.59 11.66 8.62
N THR A 118 24.47 12.91 9.06
CA THR A 118 23.24 13.69 8.95
C THR A 118 23.02 14.15 7.51
N LEU A 119 21.79 14.57 7.21
CA LEU A 119 21.43 15.14 5.91
C LEU A 119 22.27 16.38 5.55
N GLN A 120 22.56 17.24 6.54
CA GLN A 120 23.41 18.41 6.33
C GLN A 120 24.84 17.98 5.94
N GLU A 121 25.42 17.00 6.64
CA GLU A 121 26.77 16.50 6.33
C GLU A 121 26.82 15.83 4.95
N ALA A 122 25.77 15.10 4.58
CA ALA A 122 25.62 14.51 3.26
C ALA A 122 25.56 15.57 2.15
N GLU A 123 24.82 16.66 2.36
CA GLU A 123 24.75 17.79 1.43
C GLU A 123 26.13 18.44 1.24
N GLU A 124 26.83 18.73 2.34
CA GLU A 124 28.16 19.32 2.32
C GLU A 124 29.19 18.39 1.68
N GLY A 125 29.10 17.09 1.94
CA GLY A 125 29.94 16.05 1.35
C GLY A 125 29.74 15.96 -0.16
N ARG A 126 28.48 15.85 -0.61
CA ARG A 126 28.12 15.82 -2.03
C ARG A 126 28.58 17.09 -2.76
N ALA A 127 28.43 18.26 -2.14
CA ALA A 127 28.90 19.53 -2.71
C ALA A 127 30.42 19.57 -2.92
N LYS A 128 31.17 18.79 -2.15
CA LYS A 128 32.64 18.61 -2.29
C LYS A 128 33.01 17.43 -3.19
N GLY A 129 32.04 16.72 -3.77
CA GLY A 129 32.27 15.52 -4.59
C GLY A 129 32.65 14.29 -3.78
N LEU A 130 32.30 14.25 -2.50
CA LEU A 130 32.52 13.09 -1.62
C LEU A 130 31.30 12.17 -1.66
N GLU A 131 31.56 10.88 -1.51
CA GLU A 131 30.56 9.84 -1.30
C GLU A 131 30.88 9.10 0.01
N PRO A 132 29.87 8.63 0.76
CA PRO A 132 30.09 7.91 2.00
C PRO A 132 30.67 6.54 1.66
N THR A 133 31.86 6.23 2.19
CA THR A 133 32.48 4.91 2.04
C THR A 133 32.15 4.06 3.26
N ASN A 134 31.47 2.93 3.04
CA ASN A 134 31.31 1.85 4.02
C ASN A 134 32.63 1.14 4.33
#